data_AF-A0A815LHQ7-F1
#
_entry.id   AF-A0A815LHQ7-F1
#
_cell.length_a   1.000
_cell.length_b   1.000
_cell.length_c   1.000
_cell.angle_alpha   90.00
_cell.angle_beta   90.00
_cell.angle_gamma   90.00
#
_symmetry.space_group_name_H-M   'P 1'
#
loop_
_entity.id
_entity.type
_entity.pdbx_description
1 polymer ?
#
loop_
_entity_poly.entity_id
_entity_poly.type
_entity_poly.pdbx_seq_one_letter_code
_entity_poly.pdbx_strand_id
1 'polypeptide(L)'
;MINIDGVNQFPGRVLHSHEFRGADEFVGLNLLIIGGSISAEDIASECYKFGAQSVIISSRQEPIGYTWPAKIKTAPILVRMEGRQAHFKDGSSVDNIGAIIFCTGYRHYYPFMAKRFRLHCDVGEIIPPSLYKSISWID
;
A
#
# COMPACT_ATOMS: atom_id res chain seq x y z
N MET A 1 9.41 2.17 3.13
CA MET A 1 8.62 2.23 1.88
C MET A 1 9.38 1.47 0.81
N ILE A 2 8.68 0.73 -0.05
CA ILE A 2 9.33 0.02 -1.17
C ILE A 2 9.84 1.06 -2.17
N ASN A 3 11.04 0.86 -2.72
CA ASN A 3 11.56 1.73 -3.77
C ASN A 3 10.95 1.32 -5.11
N ILE A 4 10.29 2.25 -5.79
CA ILE A 4 9.71 2.06 -7.12
C ILE A 4 10.22 3.21 -7.99
N ASP A 5 10.71 2.87 -9.18
CA ASP A 5 11.37 3.82 -10.07
C ASP A 5 10.44 5.00 -10.41
N GLY A 6 10.98 6.21 -10.33
CA GLY A 6 10.28 7.45 -10.67
C GLY A 6 9.29 7.96 -9.62
N VAL A 7 8.94 7.18 -8.57
CA VAL A 7 8.06 7.67 -7.49
C VAL A 7 8.67 8.86 -6.76
N ASN A 8 9.99 8.91 -6.61
CA ASN A 8 10.70 10.04 -6.02
C ASN A 8 10.62 11.34 -6.84
N GLN A 9 10.22 11.25 -8.11
CA GLN A 9 10.02 12.39 -9.02
C GLN A 9 8.54 12.73 -9.20
N PHE A 10 7.63 11.95 -8.59
CA PHE A 10 6.20 12.22 -8.65
C PHE A 10 5.90 13.58 -8.02
N PRO A 11 5.23 14.51 -8.73
CA PRO A 11 5.04 15.88 -8.27
C PRO A 11 3.88 16.04 -7.27
N GLY A 12 3.09 14.99 -7.05
CA GLY A 12 1.98 14.99 -6.10
C GLY A 12 2.38 14.40 -4.74
N ARG A 13 1.37 14.18 -3.90
CA ARG A 13 1.60 13.63 -2.57
C ARG A 13 1.90 12.13 -2.64
N VAL A 14 2.93 11.71 -1.90
CA VAL A 14 3.27 10.31 -1.67
C VAL A 14 3.28 10.07 -0.16
N LEU A 15 2.57 9.05 0.32
CA LEU A 15 2.55 8.70 1.74
C LEU A 15 2.37 7.20 1.96
N HIS A 16 2.76 6.71 3.14
CA HIS A 16 2.37 5.38 3.61
C HIS A 16 0.98 5.42 4.28
N SER A 17 0.27 4.30 4.32
CA SER A 17 -1.00 4.18 5.07
C SER A 17 -0.87 4.54 6.55
N HIS A 18 0.35 4.46 7.11
CA HIS A 18 0.67 4.91 8.46
C HIS A 18 0.48 6.42 8.67
N GLU A 19 0.64 7.21 7.61
CA GLU A 19 0.58 8.66 7.62
C GLU A 19 -0.80 9.17 7.17
N PHE A 20 -1.67 8.29 6.65
CA PHE A 20 -3.04 8.62 6.28
C PHE A 20 -3.86 8.99 7.52
N ARG A 21 -4.60 10.11 7.47
CA ARG A 21 -5.41 10.61 8.59
C ARG A 21 -6.87 10.88 8.24
N GLY A 22 -7.17 11.11 6.97
CA GLY A 22 -8.52 11.33 6.50
C GLY A 22 -8.57 11.43 4.98
N ALA A 23 -9.70 11.06 4.41
CA ALA A 23 -9.93 11.07 2.97
C ALA A 23 -10.22 12.45 2.36
N ASP A 24 -10.49 13.46 3.19
CA ASP A 24 -10.86 14.83 2.80
C ASP A 24 -9.78 15.53 1.96
N GLU A 25 -8.51 15.21 2.17
CA GLU A 25 -7.39 15.75 1.39
C GLU A 25 -7.30 15.21 -0.05
N PHE A 26 -8.09 14.17 -0.37
CA PHE A 26 -8.04 13.47 -1.66
C PHE A 26 -9.26 13.71 -2.55
N VAL A 27 -10.16 14.62 -2.15
CA VAL A 27 -11.37 14.96 -2.92
C VAL A 27 -10.98 15.45 -4.32
N GLY A 28 -11.65 14.89 -5.34
CA GLY A 28 -11.44 15.25 -6.74
C GLY A 28 -10.12 14.75 -7.35
N LEU A 29 -9.29 14.00 -6.62
CA LEU A 29 -8.03 13.46 -7.13
C LEU A 29 -8.19 12.05 -7.71
N ASN A 30 -7.36 11.71 -8.69
CA ASN A 30 -7.15 10.32 -9.11
C ASN A 30 -6.07 9.70 -8.21
N LEU A 31 -6.40 8.65 -7.48
CA LEU A 31 -5.51 8.04 -6.51
C LEU A 31 -4.89 6.76 -7.04
N LEU A 32 -3.61 6.56 -6.72
CA LEU A 32 -2.93 5.30 -6.88
C LEU A 32 -2.64 4.70 -5.50
N ILE A 33 -3.28 3.57 -5.19
CA ILE A 33 -3.06 2.83 -3.96
C ILE A 33 -2.21 1.61 -4.28
N ILE A 34 -1.07 1.47 -3.60
CA ILE A 34 -0.13 0.36 -3.81
C ILE A 34 -0.28 -0.63 -2.66
N GLY A 35 -0.85 -1.79 -2.93
CA GLY A 35 -1.21 -2.80 -1.94
C GLY A 35 -2.46 -3.58 -2.36
N GLY A 36 -2.73 -4.71 -1.71
CA GLY A 36 -3.88 -5.58 -2.02
C GLY A 36 -4.39 -6.32 -0.80
N SER A 37 -4.43 -5.64 0.34
CA SER A 37 -4.93 -6.17 1.61
C SER A 37 -5.75 -5.08 2.32
N ILE A 38 -6.09 -5.29 3.58
CA ILE A 38 -7.07 -4.51 4.35
C ILE A 38 -6.86 -2.99 4.23
N SER A 39 -5.63 -2.49 4.42
CA SER A 39 -5.38 -1.05 4.31
C SER A 39 -5.64 -0.49 2.92
N ALA A 40 -5.42 -1.25 1.85
CA ALA A 40 -5.70 -0.80 0.49
C ALA A 40 -7.21 -0.71 0.25
N GLU A 41 -7.96 -1.73 0.69
CA GLU A 41 -9.41 -1.82 0.53
C GLU A 41 -10.15 -0.71 1.29
N ASP A 42 -9.79 -0.53 2.56
CA ASP A 42 -10.49 0.42 3.44
C ASP A 42 -10.18 1.87 3.05
N ILE A 43 -8.90 2.19 2.80
CA ILE A 43 -8.52 3.54 2.33
C ILE A 43 -9.09 3.83 0.94
N ALA A 44 -9.13 2.84 0.03
CA ALA A 44 -9.79 3.01 -1.27
C ALA A 44 -11.27 3.35 -1.12
N SER A 45 -11.95 2.62 -0.24
CA SER A 45 -13.38 2.79 0.04
C SER A 45 -13.67 4.13 0.72
N GLU A 46 -12.84 4.54 1.67
CA GLU A 46 -12.94 5.83 2.34
C GLU A 46 -12.72 6.98 1.34
N CYS A 47 -11.64 6.97 0.57
CA CYS A 47 -11.37 7.96 -0.46
C CYS A 47 -12.49 8.05 -1.51
N TYR A 48 -13.01 6.90 -1.97
CA TYR A 48 -14.17 6.87 -2.86
C TYR A 48 -15.41 7.52 -2.22
N LYS A 49 -15.73 7.15 -0.97
CA LYS A 49 -16.87 7.67 -0.23
C LYS A 49 -16.81 9.18 -0.04
N PHE A 50 -15.62 9.73 0.23
CA PHE A 50 -15.42 11.16 0.49
C PHE A 50 -15.26 12.00 -0.79
N GLY A 51 -15.17 11.38 -1.96
CA GLY A 51 -15.25 12.09 -3.24
C GLY A 51 -13.95 12.16 -4.04
N ALA A 52 -13.05 11.19 -3.89
CA ALA A 52 -11.97 10.98 -4.86
C ALA A 52 -12.56 10.80 -6.28
N GLN A 53 -11.86 11.34 -7.28
CA GLN A 53 -12.32 11.28 -8.67
C GLN A 53 -12.25 9.86 -9.22
N SER A 54 -11.15 9.15 -8.93
CA SER A 54 -10.98 7.73 -9.20
C SER A 54 -9.93 7.12 -8.27
N VAL A 55 -9.95 5.80 -8.10
CA VAL A 55 -8.97 5.06 -7.31
C VAL A 55 -8.48 3.86 -8.12
N ILE A 56 -7.17 3.68 -8.20
CA ILE A 56 -6.53 2.51 -8.77
C ILE A 56 -5.82 1.76 -7.66
N ILE A 57 -6.22 0.52 -7.43
CA ILE A 57 -5.56 -0.40 -6.49
C ILE A 57 -4.58 -1.25 -7.30
N SER A 58 -3.28 -1.04 -7.09
CA SER A 58 -2.20 -1.80 -7.71
C SER A 58 -1.62 -2.82 -6.75
N SER A 59 -1.70 -4.11 -7.08
CA SER A 59 -1.30 -5.21 -6.20
C SER A 59 -0.40 -6.23 -6.91
N ARG A 60 0.37 -6.98 -6.10
CA ARG A 60 1.19 -8.10 -6.57
C ARG A 60 0.38 -9.35 -6.85
N GLN A 61 -0.66 -9.55 -6.05
CA GLN A 61 -1.58 -10.66 -6.14
C GLN A 61 -2.82 -10.22 -6.91
N GLU A 62 -3.55 -11.18 -7.46
CA GLU A 62 -4.85 -10.89 -8.05
C GLU A 62 -5.77 -10.23 -7.02
N PRO A 63 -6.59 -9.26 -7.45
CA PRO A 63 -7.56 -8.64 -6.57
C PRO A 63 -8.47 -9.71 -5.98
N ILE A 64 -8.71 -9.62 -4.68
CA ILE A 64 -9.77 -10.38 -4.04
C ILE A 64 -11.06 -9.96 -4.76
N GLY A 65 -11.86 -10.93 -5.22
CA GLY A 65 -12.94 -10.78 -6.21
C GLY A 65 -14.15 -9.94 -5.80
N TYR A 66 -13.91 -8.78 -5.20
CA TYR A 66 -14.90 -7.78 -4.87
C TYR A 66 -15.43 -7.10 -6.12
N THR A 67 -16.73 -6.83 -6.10
CA THR A 67 -17.36 -5.94 -7.08
C THR A 67 -17.15 -4.50 -6.63
N TRP A 68 -16.11 -3.86 -7.16
CA TRP A 68 -15.82 -2.46 -6.89
C TRP A 68 -16.81 -1.51 -7.60
N PRO A 69 -17.12 -0.34 -7.01
CA PRO A 69 -17.82 0.73 -7.71
C PRO A 69 -17.05 1.16 -8.96
N ALA A 70 -17.73 1.72 -9.97
CA ALA A 70 -17.14 2.03 -11.28
C ALA A 70 -15.89 2.93 -11.25
N LYS A 71 -15.71 3.74 -10.20
CA LYS A 71 -14.56 4.64 -10.02
C LYS A 71 -13.35 4.00 -9.33
N ILE A 72 -13.50 2.80 -8.78
CA ILE A 72 -12.40 2.01 -8.20
C ILE A 72 -12.05 0.90 -9.19
N LYS A 73 -10.79 0.86 -9.62
CA LYS A 73 -10.28 -0.16 -10.52
C LYS A 73 -9.08 -0.84 -9.90
N THR A 74 -8.81 -2.05 -10.37
CA THR A 74 -7.63 -2.82 -9.97
C THR A 74 -6.66 -2.90 -11.13
N ALA A 75 -5.37 -2.82 -10.84
CA ALA A 75 -4.29 -2.96 -11.81
C ALA A 75 -3.22 -3.92 -11.29
N PRO A 76 -2.42 -4.55 -12.18
CA PRO A 76 -1.23 -5.27 -11.76
C PRO A 76 -0.22 -4.37 -11.05
N ILE A 77 0.85 -4.97 -10.51
CA ILE A 77 1.87 -4.24 -9.78
C ILE A 77 2.44 -3.07 -10.61
N LEU A 78 2.55 -1.91 -9.96
CA LEU A 78 3.24 -0.74 -10.47
C LEU A 78 4.72 -1.06 -10.70
N VAL A 79 5.21 -0.75 -11.90
CA VAL A 79 6.62 -0.92 -12.28
C VAL A 79 7.38 0.38 -12.11
N ARG A 80 6.81 1.49 -12.59
CA ARG A 80 7.44 2.81 -12.54
C ARG A 80 6.44 3.95 -12.67
N MET A 81 6.86 5.14 -12.27
CA MET A 81 6.17 6.41 -12.52
C MET A 81 6.98 7.27 -13.52
N GLU A 82 6.29 7.95 -14.42
CA GLU A 82 6.84 9.03 -15.26
C GLU A 82 6.00 10.29 -15.05
N GLY A 83 6.50 11.23 -14.25
CA GLY A 83 5.73 12.41 -13.87
C GLY A 83 4.45 12.01 -13.12
N ARG A 84 3.28 12.17 -13.75
CA ARG A 84 1.96 11.76 -13.21
C ARG A 84 1.38 10.51 -13.86
N GLN A 85 2.15 9.84 -14.72
CA GLN A 85 1.76 8.62 -15.40
C GLN A 85 2.29 7.40 -14.63
N ALA A 86 1.40 6.45 -14.34
CA ALA A 86 1.71 5.18 -13.69
C ALA A 86 1.78 4.06 -14.73
N HIS A 87 2.84 3.23 -14.69
CA HIS A 87 3.03 2.11 -15.62
C HIS A 87 3.00 0.77 -14.88
N PHE A 88 2.15 -0.14 -15.32
CA PHE A 88 1.91 -1.42 -14.66
C PHE A 88 2.59 -2.58 -15.39
N LYS A 89 2.70 -3.72 -14.70
CA LYS A 89 3.41 -4.91 -15.20
C LYS A 89 2.83 -5.49 -16.49
N ASP A 90 1.55 -5.32 -16.75
CA ASP A 90 0.87 -5.77 -17.98
C ASP A 90 1.11 -4.84 -19.18
N GLY A 91 1.87 -3.75 -19.01
CA GLY A 91 2.11 -2.75 -20.04
C GLY A 91 1.03 -1.67 -20.11
N SER A 92 -0.04 -1.77 -19.31
CA SER A 92 -1.02 -0.70 -19.19
C SER A 92 -0.43 0.52 -18.48
N SER A 93 -1.00 1.68 -18.74
CA SER A 93 -0.63 2.93 -18.05
C SER A 93 -1.85 3.77 -17.75
N VAL A 94 -1.75 4.58 -16.70
CA VAL A 94 -2.78 5.55 -16.34
C VAL A 94 -2.15 6.91 -16.04
N ASP A 95 -2.69 7.94 -16.68
CA ASP A 95 -2.28 9.33 -16.51
C ASP A 95 -3.01 10.05 -15.38
N ASN A 96 -2.53 11.27 -15.08
CA ASN A 96 -3.17 12.23 -14.20
C ASN A 96 -3.37 11.74 -12.76
N ILE A 97 -2.43 10.94 -12.24
CA ILE A 97 -2.41 10.57 -10.82
C ILE A 97 -2.17 11.83 -9.98
N GLY A 98 -3.01 12.01 -8.96
CA GLY A 98 -2.99 13.13 -8.01
C GLY A 98 -2.23 12.83 -6.73
N ALA A 99 -2.34 11.61 -6.22
CA ALA A 99 -1.59 11.15 -5.05
C ALA A 99 -1.34 9.64 -5.08
N ILE A 100 -0.29 9.20 -4.38
CA ILE A 100 0.12 7.80 -4.24
C ILE A 100 0.09 7.41 -2.76
N ILE A 101 -0.65 6.36 -2.42
CA ILE A 101 -0.75 5.84 -1.05
C ILE A 101 -0.18 4.42 -1.01
N PHE A 102 0.89 4.24 -0.26
CA PHE A 102 1.49 2.92 -0.02
C PHE A 102 0.76 2.20 1.11
N CYS A 103 -0.05 1.21 0.75
CA CYS A 103 -0.70 0.27 1.66
C CYS A 103 0.08 -1.05 1.72
N THR A 104 1.39 -0.93 1.97
CA THR A 104 2.36 -2.03 1.82
C THR A 104 2.70 -2.78 3.12
N GLY A 105 1.89 -2.59 4.15
CA GLY A 105 2.04 -3.27 5.44
C GLY A 105 3.12 -2.64 6.33
N TYR A 106 3.49 -3.38 7.37
CA TYR A 106 4.39 -2.93 8.43
C TYR A 106 5.49 -3.95 8.68
N ARG A 107 6.50 -3.55 9.45
CA ARG A 107 7.58 -4.44 9.89
C ARG A 107 7.62 -4.46 11.40
N HIS A 108 7.83 -5.63 11.99
CA HIS A 108 8.30 -5.71 13.36
C HIS A 108 9.65 -5.00 13.47
N TYR A 109 9.71 -3.97 14.31
CA TYR A 109 10.88 -3.10 14.43
C TYR A 109 11.13 -2.72 15.89
N TYR A 110 12.22 -3.21 16.46
CA TYR A 110 12.59 -3.01 17.86
C TYR A 110 13.98 -2.35 17.92
N PRO A 111 14.07 -1.02 17.71
CA PRO A 111 15.35 -0.31 17.64
C PRO A 111 16.12 -0.34 18.97
N PHE A 112 15.39 -0.48 20.07
CA PHE A 112 15.92 -0.49 21.44
C PHE A 112 16.51 -1.83 21.89
N MET A 113 16.27 -2.94 21.17
CA MET A 113 16.76 -4.27 21.57
C MET A 113 18.05 -4.63 20.83
N ALA A 114 18.95 -5.40 21.47
CA ALA A 114 20.07 -6.02 20.77
C ALA A 114 19.57 -7.06 19.75
N LYS A 115 20.28 -7.25 18.63
CA LYS A 115 19.84 -8.10 17.50
C LYS A 115 19.40 -9.50 17.94
N ARG A 116 20.10 -10.12 18.88
CA ARG A 116 19.78 -11.47 19.41
C ARG A 116 18.44 -11.59 20.12
N PHE A 117 17.88 -10.49 20.60
CA PHE A 117 16.59 -10.45 21.31
C PHE A 117 15.45 -9.85 20.46
N ARG A 118 15.72 -9.55 19.19
CA ARG A 118 14.69 -8.98 18.31
C ARG A 118 13.86 -10.12 17.74
N LEU A 119 12.55 -10.05 17.95
CA LEU A 119 11.62 -10.89 17.22
C LEU A 119 11.78 -10.65 15.72
N HIS A 120 12.04 -11.73 14.99
CA HIS A 120 12.02 -11.75 13.55
C HIS A 120 10.84 -12.61 13.11
N CYS A 121 9.96 -12.01 12.32
CA CYS A 121 8.88 -12.69 11.65
C CYS A 121 8.91 -12.30 10.19
N ASP A 122 8.85 -13.31 9.33
CA ASP A 122 8.68 -13.09 7.90
C ASP A 122 7.24 -12.71 7.59
N VAL A 123 7.07 -12.06 6.43
CA VAL A 123 5.75 -11.62 5.98
C VAL A 123 4.86 -12.85 5.75
N GLY A 124 3.74 -12.93 6.48
CA GLY A 124 2.78 -14.04 6.41
C GLY A 124 2.94 -15.08 7.51
N GLU A 125 3.96 -14.97 8.38
CA GLU A 125 4.07 -15.81 9.56
C GLU A 125 3.07 -15.37 10.63
N ILE A 126 2.09 -16.22 10.91
CA ILE A 126 1.08 -15.99 11.96
C ILE A 126 1.67 -16.33 13.35
N ILE A 127 2.61 -17.28 13.40
CA ILE A 127 3.21 -17.78 14.64
C ILE A 127 4.72 -17.52 14.59
N PRO A 128 5.23 -16.60 15.42
CA PRO A 128 6.66 -16.34 15.48
C PRO A 128 7.44 -17.54 16.02
N PRO A 129 8.52 -17.99 15.35
CA PRO A 129 9.22 -19.22 15.72
C PRO A 129 9.99 -19.11 17.05
N SER A 130 10.43 -17.91 17.43
CA SER A 130 11.21 -17.68 18.67
C SER A 130 10.34 -17.46 19.91
N LEU A 131 9.03 -17.72 19.84
CA LEU A 131 8.10 -17.52 20.95
C LEU A 131 7.40 -18.83 21.35
N TYR A 132 7.71 -19.34 22.54
CA TYR A 132 6.98 -20.43 23.16
C TYR A 132 5.54 -19.99 23.42
N LYS A 133 4.60 -20.77 22.88
CA LYS A 133 3.16 -20.48 22.94
C LYS A 133 2.83 -19.06 22.45
N SER A 134 3.61 -18.54 21.50
CA SER A 134 3.47 -17.19 20.93
C SER A 134 3.61 -16.04 21.93
N ILE A 135 4.19 -16.31 23.11
CA ILE A 135 4.29 -15.32 24.20
C ILE A 135 5.73 -15.20 24.70
N SER A 136 6.33 -16.31 25.13
CA SER A 136 7.59 -16.28 25.87
C SER A 136 8.79 -16.49 24.94
N TRP A 137 9.80 -15.62 25.02
CA TRP A 137 11.03 -15.78 24.25
C TRP A 137 11.71 -17.12 24.55
N ILE A 138 12.07 -17.84 23.48
CA ILE A 138 12.88 -19.05 23.56
C ILE A 138 14.31 -18.66 23.22
N ASP A 139 15.24 -18.94 24.13
CA ASP A 139 16.69 -18.83 23.93
C ASP A 139 17.29 -20.23 23.78
#